data_AF-A0A7C4H6Q8-F1
#
_entry.id   AF-A0A7C4H6Q8-F1
#
_cell.length_a   1.000
_cell.length_b   1.000
_cell.length_c   1.000
_cell.angle_alpha   90.00
_cell.angle_beta   90.00
_cell.angle_gamma   90.00
#
_symmetry.space_group_name_H-M   'P 1'
#
loop_
_entity.id
_entity.type
_entity.pdbx_description
1 polymer ?
#
loop_
_entity_poly.entity_id
_entity_poly.type
_entity_poly.pdbx_seq_one_letter_code
_entity_poly.pdbx_strand_id
1 'polypeptide(L)'
;MKIKTGWFIRRILECILALINITPSLTVIINPLFFIMFFPLGAYAILSWPWIILKDLSDPFHPGESLYWLTYAIKIDGENIFFPSLFRWGIIDLTLLTIGLIIFLASFIFWLMNLKRGGGLITSGIYRFVRHPQYLGIILFTLGITIRSLRPISLIAWVTLLIGYLILASLEERSLLEIYGQKYSEYSKRTAFIIPYLKFNTPKWLSVGKPYRYMILMIVWVILVIAIITSMRGIVFALRSIAY
;
A
#
# COMPACT_ATOMS: atom_id res chain seq x y z
N MET A 1 11.43 -25.54 51.25
CA MET A 1 10.54 -25.58 50.06
C MET A 1 10.59 -24.25 49.28
N LYS A 2 11.76 -23.86 48.75
CA LYS A 2 12.02 -22.49 48.21
C LYS A 2 12.77 -22.45 46.86
N ILE A 3 12.69 -23.51 46.04
CA ILE A 3 13.56 -23.67 44.84
C ILE A 3 12.79 -23.63 43.50
N LYS A 4 11.45 -23.69 43.47
CA LYS A 4 10.71 -23.73 42.18
C LYS A 4 10.46 -22.36 41.52
N THR A 5 10.41 -21.27 42.29
CA THR A 5 10.03 -19.95 41.76
C THR A 5 11.11 -19.32 40.89
N GLY A 6 12.39 -19.46 41.28
CA GLY A 6 13.51 -18.89 40.52
C GLY A 6 13.71 -19.55 39.16
N TRP A 7 13.45 -20.86 39.06
CA TRP A 7 13.56 -21.60 37.80
C TRP A 7 12.50 -21.17 36.79
N PHE A 8 11.26 -20.96 37.24
CA PHE A 8 10.17 -20.51 36.38
C PHE A 8 10.42 -19.09 35.86
N ILE A 9 10.86 -18.18 36.74
CA ILE A 9 11.22 -16.81 36.37
C ILE A 9 12.39 -16.79 35.39
N ARG A 10 13.42 -17.60 35.62
CA ARG A 10 14.59 -17.71 34.72
C ARG A 10 14.19 -18.23 33.34
N ARG A 11 13.29 -19.21 33.28
CA ARG A 11 12.80 -19.81 32.03
C ARG A 11 11.87 -18.87 31.26
N ILE A 12 11.10 -18.03 31.96
CA ILE A 12 10.35 -16.91 31.35
C ILE A 12 11.31 -15.86 30.79
N LEU A 13 12.33 -15.46 31.56
CA LEU A 13 13.36 -14.53 31.11
C LEU A 13 14.12 -15.06 29.89
N GLU A 14 14.47 -16.35 29.87
CA GLU A 14 15.08 -17.01 28.72
C GLU A 14 14.13 -17.07 27.52
N CYS A 15 12.83 -17.28 27.72
CA CYS A 15 11.85 -17.22 26.63
C CYS A 15 11.64 -15.79 26.10
N ILE A 16 11.65 -14.78 26.98
CA ILE A 16 11.56 -13.36 26.60
C ILE A 16 12.83 -12.94 25.86
N LEU A 17 14.01 -13.30 26.36
CA LEU A 17 15.29 -13.03 25.71
C LEU A 17 15.42 -13.82 24.40
N ALA A 18 14.91 -15.06 24.34
CA ALA A 18 14.82 -15.83 23.10
C ALA A 18 13.81 -15.22 22.13
N LEU A 19 12.66 -14.70 22.56
CA LEU A 19 11.73 -13.94 21.71
C LEU A 19 12.41 -12.68 21.17
N ILE A 20 13.14 -11.95 22.01
CA ILE A 20 13.92 -10.76 21.62
C ILE A 20 15.07 -11.14 20.67
N ASN A 21 15.73 -12.29 20.83
CA ASN A 21 16.80 -12.75 19.92
C ASN A 21 16.28 -13.48 18.66
N ILE A 22 15.09 -14.09 18.71
CA ILE A 22 14.29 -14.55 17.56
C ILE A 22 13.69 -13.33 16.83
N THR A 23 13.91 -12.12 17.34
CA THR A 23 13.76 -10.87 16.62
C THR A 23 15.11 -10.47 15.98
N PRO A 24 15.65 -11.15 14.94
CA PRO A 24 16.67 -10.53 14.09
C PRO A 24 16.07 -9.38 13.26
N SER A 25 14.96 -8.79 13.70
CA SER A 25 14.07 -7.94 12.92
C SER A 25 13.70 -6.62 13.58
N LEU A 26 14.17 -6.27 14.78
CA LEU A 26 14.06 -4.88 15.23
C LEU A 26 14.97 -4.01 14.35
N THR A 27 16.15 -4.49 13.95
CA THR A 27 16.97 -3.86 12.89
C THR A 27 16.33 -3.93 11.50
N VAL A 28 15.42 -4.86 11.22
CA VAL A 28 14.65 -4.93 9.95
C VAL A 28 13.45 -3.98 9.98
N ILE A 29 12.78 -3.82 11.12
CA ILE A 29 11.70 -2.84 11.37
C ILE A 29 12.28 -1.43 11.45
N ILE A 30 13.49 -1.27 12.00
CA ILE A 30 14.24 -0.01 12.14
C ILE A 30 15.05 0.30 10.88
N ASN A 31 15.21 -0.64 9.93
CA ASN A 31 15.87 -0.32 8.68
C ASN A 31 15.05 0.79 7.98
N PRO A 32 15.62 1.98 7.76
CA PRO A 32 14.88 3.10 7.19
C PRO A 32 14.22 2.72 5.87
N LEU A 33 14.85 1.85 5.08
CA LEU A 33 14.33 1.37 3.81
C LEU A 33 13.02 0.58 3.97
N PHE A 34 12.91 -0.23 5.03
CA PHE A 34 11.69 -0.97 5.33
C PHE A 34 10.55 -0.05 5.75
N PHE A 35 10.85 0.91 6.63
CA PHE A 35 9.87 1.90 7.06
C PHE A 35 9.37 2.74 5.87
N ILE A 36 10.28 3.20 5.02
CA ILE A 36 9.96 3.97 3.83
C ILE A 36 9.16 3.13 2.82
N MET A 37 9.52 1.86 2.60
CA MET A 37 8.79 0.95 1.72
C MET A 37 7.34 0.72 2.15
N PHE A 38 7.09 0.57 3.45
CA PHE A 38 5.75 0.33 3.98
C PHE A 38 4.98 1.61 4.29
N PHE A 39 5.60 2.79 4.16
CA PHE A 39 4.94 4.06 4.45
C PHE A 39 3.66 4.29 3.61
N PRO A 40 3.65 4.12 2.27
CA PRO A 40 2.41 4.26 1.49
C PRO A 40 1.33 3.23 1.89
N LEU A 41 1.74 2.01 2.27
CA LEU A 41 0.83 0.98 2.78
C LEU A 41 0.23 1.35 4.14
N GLY A 42 1.04 1.93 5.03
CA GLY A 42 0.58 2.47 6.30
C GLY A 42 -0.42 3.59 6.12
N ALA A 43 -0.15 4.53 5.21
CA ALA A 43 -1.07 5.61 4.86
C ALA A 43 -2.41 5.06 4.34
N TYR A 44 -2.37 4.07 3.44
CA TYR A 44 -3.57 3.36 2.98
C TYR A 44 -4.36 2.71 4.12
N ALA A 45 -3.68 2.01 5.03
CA ALA A 45 -4.32 1.37 6.17
C ALA A 45 -4.97 2.39 7.11
N ILE A 46 -4.27 3.48 7.45
CA ILE A 46 -4.80 4.57 8.28
C ILE A 46 -6.03 5.22 7.62
N LEU A 47 -5.98 5.44 6.31
CA LEU A 47 -7.08 6.06 5.58
C LEU A 47 -8.28 5.12 5.39
N SER A 48 -8.13 3.79 5.51
CA SER A 48 -9.19 2.82 5.19
C SER A 48 -9.73 2.05 6.41
N TRP A 49 -8.93 1.88 7.46
CA TRP A 49 -9.25 1.05 8.63
C TRP A 49 -10.30 1.66 9.57
N PRO A 50 -10.21 2.94 9.99
CA PRO A 50 -11.17 3.52 10.94
C PRO A 50 -12.63 3.41 10.48
N TRP A 51 -12.83 3.48 9.16
CA TRP A 51 -14.15 3.44 8.54
C TRP A 51 -14.85 2.09 8.63
N ILE A 52 -14.14 1.01 8.97
CA ILE A 52 -14.76 -0.30 9.26
C ILE A 52 -15.56 -0.22 10.56
N ILE A 53 -15.07 0.53 11.54
CA ILE A 53 -15.70 0.72 12.85
C ILE A 53 -16.78 1.81 12.76
N LEU A 54 -16.50 2.88 12.01
CA LEU A 54 -17.38 4.05 11.91
C LEU A 54 -18.63 3.82 11.03
N LYS A 55 -18.68 2.75 10.23
CA LYS A 55 -19.80 2.53 9.29
C LYS A 55 -21.16 2.29 9.99
N ASP A 56 -21.16 1.70 11.19
CA ASP A 56 -22.37 1.28 11.91
C ASP A 56 -22.73 2.24 13.06
N LEU A 57 -21.89 3.24 13.32
CA LEU A 57 -22.17 4.28 14.32
C LEU A 57 -23.14 5.29 13.71
N SER A 58 -24.28 5.51 14.36
CA SER A 58 -25.18 6.63 14.06
C SER A 58 -24.47 7.96 14.34
N ASP A 59 -24.61 8.95 13.46
CA ASP A 59 -23.82 10.19 13.52
C ASP A 59 -24.12 10.94 14.82
N PRO A 60 -23.18 10.97 15.79
CA PRO A 60 -23.42 11.68 17.03
C PRO A 60 -23.33 13.19 16.85
N PHE A 61 -22.69 13.66 15.78
CA PHE A 61 -22.23 15.03 15.67
C PHE A 61 -23.13 15.85 14.75
N HIS A 62 -23.49 15.38 13.55
CA HIS A 62 -24.37 16.16 12.64
C HIS A 62 -25.17 15.30 11.64
N PRO A 63 -26.40 14.86 11.98
CA PRO A 63 -27.27 14.13 11.06
C PRO A 63 -27.74 15.04 9.90
N GLY A 64 -26.90 15.17 8.87
CA GLY A 64 -27.09 16.08 7.74
C GLY A 64 -25.78 16.56 7.10
N GLU A 65 -24.68 16.64 7.85
CA GLU A 65 -23.39 17.15 7.35
C GLU A 65 -22.37 16.04 7.05
N SER A 66 -22.84 14.80 6.96
CA SER A 66 -22.07 13.69 7.44
C SER A 66 -21.27 12.96 6.35
N LEU A 67 -20.02 12.61 6.65
CA LEU A 67 -19.09 11.88 5.75
C LEU A 67 -19.50 10.41 5.52
N TYR A 68 -20.76 10.04 5.76
CA TYR A 68 -21.25 8.65 5.72
C TYR A 68 -21.13 8.02 4.34
N TRP A 69 -21.21 8.81 3.29
CA TRP A 69 -20.99 8.31 1.93
C TRP A 69 -19.57 7.73 1.74
N LEU A 70 -18.58 8.14 2.55
CA LEU A 70 -17.24 7.56 2.56
C LEU A 70 -17.20 6.18 3.22
N THR A 71 -18.13 5.89 4.14
CA THR A 71 -18.14 4.64 4.93
C THR A 71 -19.00 3.56 4.31
N TYR A 72 -20.07 3.93 3.60
CA TYR A 72 -20.92 2.98 2.92
C TYR A 72 -20.26 2.43 1.65
N ALA A 73 -20.30 1.10 1.53
CA ALA A 73 -20.00 0.45 0.27
C ALA A 73 -21.07 0.85 -0.75
N ILE A 74 -20.66 1.19 -1.97
CA ILE A 74 -21.59 1.39 -3.08
C ILE A 74 -22.41 0.08 -3.22
N LYS A 75 -23.70 0.13 -2.87
CA LYS A 75 -24.61 -1.00 -3.08
C LYS A 75 -24.86 -1.10 -4.58
N ILE A 76 -24.24 -2.10 -5.21
CA ILE A 76 -24.71 -2.60 -6.50
C ILE A 76 -25.82 -3.58 -6.15
N ASP A 77 -27.05 -3.26 -6.57
CA ASP A 77 -28.23 -4.09 -6.35
C ASP A 77 -28.06 -5.44 -7.07
N GLY A 78 -28.13 -6.51 -6.29
CA GLY A 78 -27.88 -7.87 -6.73
C GLY A 78 -28.15 -8.80 -5.57
N GLU A 79 -29.43 -9.02 -5.29
CA GLU A 79 -29.87 -10.01 -4.32
C GLU A 79 -29.45 -11.40 -4.81
N ASN A 80 -28.66 -12.15 -4.03
CA ASN A 80 -28.73 -13.61 -3.95
C ASN A 80 -27.88 -14.15 -2.79
N ILE A 81 -28.50 -15.08 -2.04
CA ILE A 81 -28.36 -15.26 -0.59
C ILE A 81 -27.28 -16.29 -0.16
N PHE A 82 -26.47 -16.86 -1.06
CA PHE A 82 -25.58 -17.97 -0.66
C PHE A 82 -24.07 -17.72 -0.72
N PHE A 83 -23.56 -16.76 -1.51
CA PHE A 83 -22.11 -16.47 -1.59
C PHE A 83 -21.81 -14.96 -1.81
N PRO A 84 -21.86 -14.12 -0.76
CA PRO A 84 -21.79 -12.66 -0.89
C PRO A 84 -20.44 -12.13 -1.43
N SER A 85 -19.34 -12.88 -1.26
CA SER A 85 -18.00 -12.46 -1.71
C SER A 85 -17.68 -12.86 -3.14
N LEU A 86 -18.27 -13.94 -3.67
CA LEU A 86 -18.00 -14.43 -5.03
C LEU A 86 -18.73 -13.62 -6.10
N PHE A 87 -19.90 -13.06 -5.78
CA PHE A 87 -20.83 -12.58 -6.81
C PHE A 87 -20.74 -11.08 -7.14
N ARG A 88 -20.15 -10.23 -6.28
CA ARG A 88 -19.99 -8.78 -6.58
C ARG A 88 -18.87 -8.50 -7.58
N TRP A 89 -17.66 -8.96 -7.26
CA TRP A 89 -16.47 -8.89 -8.11
C TRP A 89 -15.60 -10.14 -7.96
N GLY A 90 -16.07 -11.14 -7.21
CA GLY A 90 -15.29 -12.08 -6.41
C GLY A 90 -14.05 -12.66 -7.08
N ILE A 91 -14.19 -13.11 -8.32
CA ILE A 91 -13.07 -13.68 -9.08
C ILE A 91 -11.99 -12.61 -9.32
N ILE A 92 -12.36 -11.38 -9.66
CA ILE A 92 -11.45 -10.28 -9.98
C ILE A 92 -10.68 -9.83 -8.73
N ASP A 93 -11.35 -9.51 -7.62
CA ASP A 93 -10.67 -9.06 -6.41
C ASP A 93 -9.85 -10.17 -5.76
N LEU A 94 -10.33 -11.43 -5.75
CA LEU A 94 -9.54 -12.57 -5.30
C LEU A 94 -8.31 -12.79 -6.18
N THR A 95 -8.45 -12.66 -7.50
CA THR A 95 -7.33 -12.80 -8.43
C THR A 95 -6.30 -11.71 -8.19
N LEU A 96 -6.72 -10.45 -8.02
CA LEU A 96 -5.80 -9.33 -7.73
C LEU A 96 -5.09 -9.50 -6.39
N LEU A 97 -5.81 -9.94 -5.34
CA LEU A 97 -5.22 -10.22 -4.03
C LEU A 97 -4.18 -11.32 -4.10
N THR A 98 -4.53 -12.45 -4.70
CA THR A 98 -3.66 -13.62 -4.75
C THR A 98 -2.44 -13.37 -5.63
N ILE A 99 -2.63 -12.86 -6.85
CA ILE A 99 -1.52 -12.51 -7.75
C ILE A 99 -0.66 -11.41 -7.14
N GLY A 100 -1.26 -10.35 -6.59
CA GLY A 100 -0.52 -9.26 -5.95
C GLY A 100 0.33 -9.75 -4.78
N LEU A 101 -0.23 -10.61 -3.92
CA LEU A 101 0.48 -11.20 -2.79
C LEU A 101 1.62 -12.11 -3.26
N ILE A 102 1.40 -12.96 -4.26
CA ILE A 102 2.43 -13.85 -4.82
C ILE A 102 3.57 -13.03 -5.41
N ILE A 103 3.27 -12.00 -6.21
CA ILE A 103 4.28 -11.12 -6.81
C ILE A 103 5.07 -10.41 -5.71
N PHE A 104 4.39 -9.85 -4.70
CA PHE A 104 5.04 -9.18 -3.59
C PHE A 104 5.97 -10.12 -2.84
N LEU A 105 5.48 -11.28 -2.40
CA LEU A 105 6.27 -12.24 -1.63
C LEU A 105 7.46 -12.77 -2.43
N ALA A 106 7.26 -13.14 -3.69
CA ALA A 106 8.34 -13.61 -4.56
C ALA A 106 9.42 -12.54 -4.75
N SER A 107 9.03 -11.29 -5.02
CA SER A 107 9.94 -10.16 -5.19
C SER A 107 10.69 -9.84 -3.91
N PHE A 108 9.97 -9.81 -2.80
CA PHE A 108 10.51 -9.48 -1.48
C PHE A 108 11.51 -10.54 -1.00
N ILE A 109 11.20 -11.83 -1.17
CA ILE A 109 12.12 -12.93 -0.91
C ILE A 109 13.37 -12.81 -1.80
N PHE A 110 13.19 -12.56 -3.10
CA PHE A 110 14.31 -12.40 -4.03
C PHE A 110 15.23 -11.24 -3.63
N TRP A 111 14.66 -10.10 -3.24
CA TRP A 111 15.39 -8.94 -2.75
C TRP A 111 16.14 -9.23 -1.44
N LEU A 112 15.49 -9.89 -0.47
CA LEU A 112 16.12 -10.32 0.78
C LEU A 112 17.31 -11.27 0.53
N MET A 113 17.17 -12.21 -0.40
CA MET A 113 18.25 -13.11 -0.79
C MET A 113 19.42 -12.35 -1.40
N ASN A 114 19.16 -11.33 -2.22
CA ASN A 114 20.21 -10.48 -2.78
C ASN A 114 20.96 -9.72 -1.68
N LEU A 115 20.25 -9.13 -0.72
CA LEU A 115 20.88 -8.46 0.43
C LEU A 115 21.77 -9.42 1.22
N LYS A 116 21.31 -10.64 1.49
CA LYS A 116 22.10 -11.67 2.19
C LYS A 116 23.37 -12.08 1.43
N ARG A 117 23.38 -11.96 0.10
CA ARG A 117 24.52 -12.33 -0.77
C ARG A 117 25.53 -11.19 -0.98
N GLY A 118 25.43 -10.10 -0.20
CA GLY A 118 26.32 -8.94 -0.32
C GLY A 118 25.68 -7.74 -1.04
N GLY A 119 24.39 -7.83 -1.38
CA GLY A 119 23.67 -6.77 -2.08
C GLY A 119 24.10 -6.61 -3.53
N GLY A 120 23.73 -5.50 -4.16
CA GLY A 120 24.05 -5.21 -5.55
C GLY A 120 22.84 -4.95 -6.42
N LEU A 121 23.10 -4.55 -7.68
CA LEU A 121 22.07 -4.28 -8.66
C LEU A 121 21.42 -5.58 -9.15
N ILE A 122 20.13 -5.74 -8.88
CA ILE A 122 19.33 -6.87 -9.34
C ILE A 122 18.76 -6.58 -10.72
N THR A 123 19.00 -7.46 -11.70
CA THR A 123 18.44 -7.34 -13.06
C THR A 123 17.86 -8.65 -13.62
N SER A 124 17.82 -9.71 -12.81
CA SER A 124 17.42 -11.06 -13.21
C SER A 124 16.14 -11.52 -12.50
N GLY A 125 15.59 -12.67 -12.91
CA GLY A 125 14.35 -13.20 -12.36
C GLY A 125 13.17 -12.27 -12.62
N ILE A 126 12.37 -12.00 -11.59
CA ILE A 126 11.18 -11.14 -11.70
C ILE A 126 11.53 -9.68 -12.07
N TYR A 127 12.72 -9.21 -11.69
CA TYR A 127 13.25 -7.89 -12.05
C TYR A 127 13.60 -7.76 -13.54
N ARG A 128 13.63 -8.86 -14.31
CA ARG A 128 13.80 -8.77 -15.78
C ARG A 128 12.57 -8.18 -16.46
N PHE A 129 11.38 -8.32 -15.87
CA PHE A 129 10.12 -7.90 -16.48
C PHE A 129 9.73 -6.48 -16.07
N VAL A 130 9.84 -6.18 -14.77
CA VAL A 130 9.53 -4.87 -14.20
C VAL A 130 10.60 -4.49 -13.18
N ARG A 131 10.93 -3.20 -13.08
CA ARG A 131 12.02 -2.71 -12.21
C ARG A 131 11.63 -2.70 -10.74
N HIS A 132 10.34 -2.55 -10.44
CA HIS A 132 9.80 -2.49 -9.08
C HIS A 132 8.69 -3.52 -8.83
N PRO A 133 8.99 -4.82 -8.92
CA PRO A 133 7.99 -5.88 -8.83
C PRO A 133 7.36 -5.98 -7.43
N GLN A 134 8.10 -5.64 -6.36
CA GLN A 134 7.55 -5.56 -5.01
C GLN A 134 6.43 -4.51 -4.90
N TYR A 135 6.60 -3.34 -5.53
CA TYR A 135 5.60 -2.27 -5.53
C TYR A 135 4.39 -2.63 -6.38
N LEU A 136 4.61 -3.27 -7.55
CA LEU A 136 3.53 -3.82 -8.35
C LEU A 136 2.66 -4.80 -7.53
N GLY A 137 3.29 -5.72 -6.80
CA GLY A 137 2.59 -6.69 -5.96
C GLY A 137 1.71 -6.03 -4.90
N ILE A 138 2.24 -5.03 -4.17
CA ILE A 138 1.48 -4.29 -3.15
C ILE A 138 0.33 -3.48 -3.78
N ILE A 139 0.57 -2.81 -4.91
CA ILE A 139 -0.45 -2.04 -5.62
C ILE A 139 -1.61 -2.95 -6.05
N LEU A 140 -1.33 -4.12 -6.62
CA LEU A 140 -2.35 -5.09 -7.03
C LEU A 140 -3.09 -5.71 -5.83
N PHE A 141 -2.35 -6.07 -4.79
CA PHE A 141 -2.93 -6.62 -3.56
C PHE A 141 -3.91 -5.63 -2.94
N THR A 142 -3.49 -4.39 -2.73
CA THR A 142 -4.34 -3.34 -2.16
C THR A 142 -5.47 -2.89 -3.09
N LEU A 143 -5.30 -3.01 -4.41
CA LEU A 143 -6.38 -2.79 -5.37
C LEU A 143 -7.50 -3.83 -5.18
N GLY A 144 -7.14 -5.11 -4.98
CA GLY A 144 -8.11 -6.15 -4.67
C GLY A 144 -8.87 -5.88 -3.36
N ILE A 145 -8.20 -5.42 -2.30
CA ILE A 145 -8.87 -4.99 -1.05
C ILE A 145 -9.83 -3.82 -1.33
N THR A 146 -9.39 -2.86 -2.15
CA THR A 146 -10.16 -1.66 -2.48
C THR A 146 -11.43 -2.02 -3.23
N ILE A 147 -11.31 -2.84 -4.29
CA ILE A 147 -12.44 -3.35 -5.09
C ILE A 147 -13.39 -4.16 -4.23
N ARG A 148 -12.90 -4.95 -3.25
CA ARG A 148 -13.76 -5.69 -2.35
C ARG A 148 -14.64 -4.79 -1.48
N SER A 149 -14.11 -3.64 -1.05
CA SER A 149 -14.85 -2.74 -0.17
C SER A 149 -15.74 -1.74 -0.91
N LEU A 150 -15.41 -1.35 -2.16
CA LEU A 150 -16.12 -0.34 -2.97
C LEU A 150 -16.49 0.94 -2.22
N ARG A 151 -15.70 1.31 -1.20
CA ARG A 151 -15.89 2.55 -0.47
C ARG A 151 -15.10 3.65 -1.17
N PRO A 152 -15.68 4.83 -1.42
CA PRO A 152 -14.96 5.94 -2.04
C PRO A 152 -13.67 6.30 -1.29
N ILE A 153 -13.67 6.21 0.04
CA ILE A 153 -12.47 6.46 0.85
C ILE A 153 -11.36 5.42 0.63
N SER A 154 -11.73 4.16 0.37
CA SER A 154 -10.76 3.10 0.06
C SER A 154 -10.13 3.33 -1.31
N LEU A 155 -10.88 3.87 -2.28
CA LEU A 155 -10.33 4.28 -3.57
C LEU A 155 -9.37 5.47 -3.42
N ILE A 156 -9.75 6.50 -2.65
CA ILE A 156 -8.88 7.64 -2.33
C ILE A 156 -7.58 7.15 -1.66
N ALA A 157 -7.70 6.26 -0.68
CA ALA A 157 -6.57 5.65 -0.01
C ALA A 157 -5.67 4.89 -1.00
N TRP A 158 -6.26 4.12 -1.93
CA TRP A 158 -5.51 3.35 -2.92
C TRP A 158 -4.79 4.24 -3.93
N VAL A 159 -5.42 5.31 -4.42
CA VAL A 159 -4.76 6.27 -5.31
C VAL A 159 -3.61 6.98 -4.58
N THR A 160 -3.80 7.34 -3.30
CA THR A 160 -2.74 7.89 -2.45
C THR A 160 -1.55 6.92 -2.35
N LEU A 161 -1.83 5.63 -2.12
CA LEU A 161 -0.82 4.57 -2.09
C LEU A 161 -0.10 4.41 -3.43
N LEU A 162 -0.84 4.40 -4.54
CA LEU A 162 -0.29 4.28 -5.88
C LEU A 162 0.69 5.43 -6.17
N ILE A 163 0.28 6.67 -5.89
CA ILE A 163 1.14 7.85 -6.03
C ILE A 163 2.37 7.71 -5.13
N GLY A 164 2.19 7.34 -3.86
CA GLY A 164 3.29 7.13 -2.91
C GLY A 164 4.34 6.13 -3.42
N TYR A 165 3.91 4.98 -3.95
CA TYR A 165 4.82 4.00 -4.53
C TYR A 165 5.48 4.47 -5.83
N LEU A 166 4.78 5.22 -6.70
CA LEU A 166 5.38 5.80 -7.90
C LEU A 166 6.48 6.80 -7.55
N ILE A 167 6.26 7.63 -6.52
CA ILE A 167 7.27 8.58 -6.02
C ILE A 167 8.45 7.82 -5.45
N LEU A 168 8.19 6.82 -4.60
CA LEU A 168 9.24 6.07 -3.94
C LEU A 168 10.10 5.28 -4.94
N ALA A 169 9.47 4.59 -5.89
CA ALA A 169 10.14 3.92 -7.00
C ALA A 169 11.06 4.89 -7.77
N SER A 170 10.57 6.11 -8.04
CA SER A 170 11.35 7.12 -8.77
C SER A 170 12.56 7.64 -7.97
N LEU A 171 12.42 7.76 -6.65
CA LEU A 171 13.54 8.11 -5.76
C LEU A 171 14.56 6.97 -5.69
N GLU A 172 14.13 5.71 -5.69
CA GLU A 172 15.04 4.57 -5.75
C GLU A 172 15.80 4.51 -7.07
N GLU A 173 15.16 4.78 -8.21
CA GLU A 173 15.86 4.85 -9.50
C GLU A 173 16.96 5.91 -9.49
N ARG A 174 16.77 7.01 -8.74
CA ARG A 174 17.80 8.02 -8.53
C ARG A 174 19.04 7.44 -7.89
N SER A 175 18.85 6.82 -6.73
CA SER A 175 19.95 6.29 -5.95
C SER A 175 20.64 5.17 -6.72
N LEU A 176 19.89 4.36 -7.46
CA LEU A 176 20.46 3.33 -8.33
C LEU A 176 21.24 3.92 -9.51
N LEU A 177 20.79 5.03 -10.11
CA LEU A 177 21.56 5.75 -11.12
C LEU A 177 22.83 6.38 -10.54
N GLU A 178 22.77 6.96 -9.34
CA GLU A 178 23.93 7.56 -8.66
C GLU A 178 24.98 6.50 -8.28
N ILE A 179 24.54 5.31 -7.84
CA ILE A 179 25.43 4.22 -7.40
C ILE A 179 25.96 3.40 -8.57
N TYR A 180 25.11 3.02 -9.54
CA TYR A 180 25.44 2.06 -10.60
C TYR A 180 25.60 2.69 -11.99
N GLY A 181 25.28 3.98 -12.15
CA GLY A 181 25.50 4.75 -13.37
C GLY A 181 24.97 4.06 -14.63
N GLN A 182 25.88 3.82 -15.57
CA GLN A 182 25.55 3.28 -16.89
C GLN A 182 24.95 1.88 -16.84
N LYS A 183 25.38 1.02 -15.90
CA LYS A 183 24.82 -0.34 -15.75
C LYS A 183 23.33 -0.31 -15.46
N TYR A 184 22.90 0.60 -14.59
CA TYR A 184 21.48 0.79 -14.31
C TYR A 184 20.74 1.46 -15.46
N SER A 185 21.36 2.43 -16.14
CA SER A 185 20.77 3.08 -17.32
C SER A 185 20.45 2.07 -18.43
N GLU A 186 21.36 1.16 -18.75
CA GLU A 186 21.15 0.10 -19.75
C GLU A 186 20.07 -0.89 -19.33
N TYR A 187 19.99 -1.22 -18.05
CA TYR A 187 18.90 -2.03 -17.50
C TYR A 187 17.56 -1.31 -17.58
N SER A 188 17.50 -0.03 -17.23
CA SER A 188 16.27 0.76 -17.23
C SER A 188 15.67 0.90 -18.63
N LYS A 189 16.50 0.99 -19.67
CA LYS A 189 16.06 1.05 -21.08
C LYS A 189 15.34 -0.22 -21.56
N ARG A 190 15.68 -1.39 -21.02
CA ARG A 190 15.16 -2.70 -21.46
C ARG A 190 14.03 -3.26 -20.60
N THR A 191 13.82 -2.71 -19.40
CA THR A 191 12.86 -3.24 -18.42
C THR A 191 11.77 -2.21 -18.12
N ALA A 192 10.51 -2.62 -17.98
CA ALA A 192 9.40 -1.71 -17.68
C ALA A 192 9.45 -1.17 -16.24
N PHE A 193 8.87 0.01 -15.97
CA PHE A 193 8.92 0.63 -14.64
C PHE A 193 8.15 -0.16 -13.58
N ILE A 194 6.82 -0.22 -13.71
CA ILE A 194 5.91 -0.94 -12.78
C ILE A 194 4.97 -1.87 -13.53
N ILE A 195 4.32 -1.40 -14.60
CA ILE A 195 3.36 -2.22 -15.34
C ILE A 195 4.09 -2.99 -16.45
N PRO A 196 3.99 -4.34 -16.49
CA PRO A 196 4.62 -5.13 -17.54
C PRO A 196 4.20 -4.67 -18.94
N TYR A 197 5.13 -4.70 -19.89
CA TYR A 197 4.93 -4.33 -21.31
C TYR A 197 4.59 -2.85 -21.60
N LEU A 198 4.20 -2.08 -20.58
CA LEU A 198 4.05 -0.63 -20.67
C LEU A 198 5.39 0.05 -20.36
N LYS A 199 6.05 0.55 -21.41
CA LYS A 199 7.22 1.43 -21.24
C LYS A 199 6.75 2.81 -20.80
N PHE A 200 6.45 2.94 -19.51
CA PHE A 200 6.33 4.25 -18.89
C PHE A 200 7.72 4.88 -18.85
N ASN A 201 7.97 5.81 -19.78
CA ASN A 201 8.99 6.81 -19.53
C ASN A 201 8.45 7.69 -18.40
N THR A 202 9.18 7.78 -17.29
CA THR A 202 8.86 8.76 -16.26
C THR A 202 8.73 10.12 -16.96
N PRO A 203 7.61 10.84 -16.80
CA PRO A 203 7.42 12.10 -17.50
C PRO A 203 8.59 13.03 -17.18
N LYS A 204 9.14 13.75 -18.16
CA LYS A 204 10.30 14.64 -17.95
C LYS A 204 10.07 15.68 -16.83
N TRP A 205 8.80 16.00 -16.53
CA TRP A 205 8.42 16.88 -15.42
C TRP A 205 8.47 16.19 -14.05
N LEU A 206 8.33 14.87 -13.99
CA LEU A 206 8.61 14.04 -12.83
C LEU A 206 10.12 13.69 -12.74
N SER A 207 10.99 14.62 -13.17
CA SER A 207 12.44 14.37 -13.19
C SER A 207 12.96 14.22 -11.77
N VAL A 208 13.64 13.11 -11.58
CA VAL A 208 14.31 12.65 -10.37
C VAL A 208 15.26 13.70 -9.74
N GLY A 209 15.81 14.64 -10.52
CA GLY A 209 16.70 15.70 -10.04
C GLY A 209 16.02 16.84 -9.25
N LYS A 210 14.68 16.87 -9.17
CA LYS A 210 13.92 17.97 -8.56
C LYS A 210 12.89 17.46 -7.53
N PRO A 211 13.32 17.02 -6.33
CA PRO A 211 12.47 16.33 -5.36
C PRO A 211 11.30 17.17 -4.85
N TYR A 212 11.43 18.50 -4.83
CA TYR A 212 10.35 19.42 -4.47
C TYR A 212 9.09 19.27 -5.33
N ARG A 213 9.20 18.75 -6.57
CA ARG A 213 8.04 18.49 -7.44
C ARG A 213 7.13 17.40 -6.88
N TYR A 214 7.69 16.40 -6.20
CA TYR A 214 6.90 15.36 -5.53
C TYR A 214 6.14 15.94 -4.32
N MET A 215 6.77 16.85 -3.57
CA MET A 215 6.09 17.55 -2.49
C MET A 215 4.93 18.40 -3.01
N ILE A 216 5.13 19.13 -4.11
CA ILE A 216 4.05 19.90 -4.75
C ILE A 216 2.92 18.97 -5.19
N LEU A 217 3.22 17.84 -5.83
CA LEU A 217 2.20 16.89 -6.26
C LEU A 217 1.44 16.27 -5.08
N MET A 218 2.12 15.96 -3.98
CA MET A 218 1.48 15.47 -2.76
C MET A 218 0.59 16.54 -2.12
N ILE A 219 1.03 17.80 -2.07
CA ILE A 219 0.23 18.92 -1.58
C ILE A 219 -1.01 19.11 -2.48
N VAL A 220 -0.83 19.13 -3.80
CA VAL A 220 -1.93 19.23 -4.77
C VAL A 220 -2.90 18.05 -4.62
N TRP A 221 -2.38 16.83 -4.44
CA TRP A 221 -3.20 15.64 -4.20
C TRP A 221 -4.00 15.76 -2.89
N VAL A 222 -3.38 16.21 -1.81
CA VAL A 222 -4.07 16.43 -0.52
C VAL A 222 -5.15 17.50 -0.67
N ILE A 223 -4.84 18.62 -1.33
CA ILE A 223 -5.83 19.68 -1.62
C ILE A 223 -6.98 19.12 -2.46
N LEU A 224 -6.68 18.32 -3.48
CA LEU A 224 -7.69 17.70 -4.35
C LEU A 224 -8.55 16.69 -3.59
N VAL A 225 -7.97 15.88 -2.71
CA VAL A 225 -8.71 14.97 -1.82
C VAL A 225 -9.62 15.76 -0.89
N ILE A 226 -9.12 16.82 -0.24
CA ILE A 226 -9.93 17.70 0.61
C ILE A 226 -11.07 18.31 -0.20
N ALA A 227 -10.78 18.82 -1.41
CA ALA A 227 -11.77 19.41 -2.31
C ALA A 227 -12.83 18.38 -2.73
N ILE A 228 -12.45 17.14 -3.06
CA ILE A 228 -13.39 16.05 -3.36
C ILE A 228 -14.28 15.77 -2.14
N ILE A 229 -13.67 15.65 -0.95
CA ILE A 229 -14.41 15.39 0.28
C ILE A 229 -15.42 16.51 0.56
N THR A 230 -15.03 17.78 0.40
CA THR A 230 -15.91 18.95 0.66
C THR A 230 -16.95 19.17 -0.44
N SER A 231 -16.65 18.90 -1.70
CA SER A 231 -17.59 19.06 -2.82
C SER A 231 -18.60 17.91 -2.90
N MET A 232 -18.15 16.66 -2.67
CA MET A 232 -19.05 15.51 -2.62
C MET A 232 -19.96 15.53 -1.39
N ARG A 233 -19.57 16.22 -0.31
CA ARG A 233 -20.46 16.52 0.83
C ARG A 233 -21.74 17.23 0.38
N GLY A 234 -21.64 18.22 -0.52
CA GLY A 234 -22.80 18.95 -1.03
C GLY A 234 -23.74 18.09 -1.90
N ILE A 235 -23.17 17.22 -2.74
CA ILE A 235 -23.93 16.30 -3.60
C ILE A 235 -24.71 15.28 -2.77
N VAL A 236 -24.08 14.74 -1.72
CA VAL A 236 -24.72 13.75 -0.83
C VAL A 236 -25.86 14.38 -0.04
N PHE A 237 -25.69 15.62 0.43
CA PHE A 237 -26.77 16.37 1.06
C PHE A 237 -27.96 16.57 0.11
N ALA A 238 -27.69 17.04 -1.12
CA ALA A 238 -28.71 17.28 -2.13
C ALA A 238 -29.48 16.00 -2.53
N LEU A 239 -28.80 14.85 -2.63
CA LEU A 239 -29.45 13.57 -2.92
C LEU A 239 -30.32 13.07 -1.76
N ARG A 240 -29.90 13.34 -0.51
CA ARG A 240 -30.66 12.93 0.67
C ARG A 240 -31.91 13.79 0.89
N SER A 241 -31.84 15.09 0.59
CA SER A 241 -33.00 15.99 0.67
C SER A 241 -34.07 15.73 -0.40
N ILE A 242 -33.75 14.98 -1.45
CA ILE A 242 -34.72 14.54 -2.47
C ILE A 242 -35.38 13.21 -2.05
N ALA A 243 -34.74 12.44 -1.18
CA ALA A 243 -35.19 11.11 -0.75
C ALA A 243 -36.04 11.11 0.54
N TYR A 244 -36.13 12.24 1.23
CA TYR A 244 -37.02 12.50 2.38
C TYR A 244 -38.00 13.60 2.02
#